data_AF-A0A2N8DQK9-F1
#
_entry.id   AF-A0A2N8DQK9-F1
#
_cell.length_a   1.000
_cell.length_b   1.000
_cell.length_c   1.000
_cell.angle_alpha   90.00
_cell.angle_beta   90.00
_cell.angle_gamma   90.00
#
_symmetry.space_group_name_H-M   'P 1'
#
loop_
_entity.id
_entity.type
_entity.pdbx_description
1 polymer ?
#
loop_
_entity_poly.entity_id
_entity_poly.type
_entity_poly.pdbx_seq_one_letter_code
_entity_poly.pdbx_strand_id
1 'polypeptide(L)'
;MAFSTTLWEWYGQDEHKRVLSVCGAIEGLTVLASSADVQRNTIPDCPACEVWSASMLPVNEVLTVCGSAMPRDVRAQLQQVWALCDSLPETAFLCHDQEIFYRIEWQAIRHAAAQALELIEVVKLTPYLDELMSYCSDAVRGLKGRDRGTPFEY
;
A
#
# COMPACT_ATOMS: atom_id res chain seq x y z
N MET A 1 13.91 3.61 -14.30
CA MET A 1 13.68 4.82 -13.48
C MET A 1 13.26 4.33 -12.10
N ALA A 2 13.77 4.94 -11.04
CA ALA A 2 13.41 4.61 -9.65
C ALA A 2 11.93 4.93 -9.41
N PHE A 3 11.22 4.10 -8.63
CA PHE A 3 9.79 4.33 -8.35
C PHE A 3 9.59 5.59 -7.53
N SER A 4 10.51 5.88 -6.59
CA SER A 4 10.44 7.10 -5.78
C SER A 4 10.43 8.36 -6.65
N THR A 5 11.18 8.37 -7.77
CA THR A 5 11.19 9.50 -8.71
C THR A 5 9.82 9.69 -9.36
N THR A 6 9.19 8.60 -9.81
CA THR A 6 7.85 8.63 -10.40
C THR A 6 6.80 9.13 -9.39
N LEU A 7 6.89 8.72 -8.13
CA LEU A 7 6.00 9.23 -7.08
C LEU A 7 6.14 10.75 -6.90
N TRP A 8 7.37 11.26 -6.84
CA TRP A 8 7.64 12.69 -6.70
C TRP A 8 7.20 13.49 -7.93
N GLU A 9 7.32 12.93 -9.14
CA GLU A 9 6.78 13.53 -10.36
C GLU A 9 5.25 13.66 -10.28
N TRP A 10 4.53 12.60 -9.86
CA TRP A 10 3.08 12.65 -9.66
C TRP A 10 2.69 13.68 -8.59
N TYR A 11 3.44 13.73 -7.49
CA TYR A 11 3.23 14.73 -6.44
C TYR A 11 3.37 16.17 -6.98
N GLY A 12 4.43 16.44 -7.76
CA GLY A 12 4.65 17.75 -8.38
C GLY A 12 3.65 18.10 -9.50
N GLN A 13 2.95 17.11 -10.04
CA GLN A 13 1.89 17.29 -11.06
C GLN A 13 0.47 17.37 -10.47
N ASP A 14 0.35 17.51 -9.14
CA ASP A 14 -0.93 17.52 -8.42
C ASP A 14 -1.76 16.24 -8.63
N GLU A 15 -1.14 15.11 -9.02
CA GLU A 15 -1.80 13.81 -9.15
C GLU A 15 -1.99 13.14 -7.78
N HIS A 16 -2.53 13.89 -6.82
CA HIS A 16 -2.66 13.52 -5.41
C HIS A 16 -3.42 12.22 -5.18
N LYS A 17 -4.35 11.85 -6.06
CA LYS A 17 -5.05 10.55 -5.99
C LYS A 17 -4.10 9.38 -6.19
N ARG A 18 -3.16 9.48 -7.15
CA ARG A 18 -2.16 8.44 -7.39
C ARG A 18 -1.21 8.34 -6.21
N VAL A 19 -0.70 9.47 -5.75
CA VAL A 19 0.20 9.52 -4.58
C VAL A 19 -0.47 8.90 -3.36
N LEU A 20 -1.71 9.31 -3.05
CA LEU A 20 -2.47 8.77 -1.92
C LEU A 20 -2.71 7.26 -2.05
N SER A 21 -3.06 6.77 -3.24
CA SER A 21 -3.25 5.33 -3.47
C SER A 21 -1.96 4.54 -3.28
N VAL A 22 -0.80 5.10 -3.64
CA VAL A 22 0.50 4.48 -3.38
C VAL A 22 0.82 4.46 -1.90
N CYS A 23 0.58 5.55 -1.16
CA CYS A 23 0.78 5.58 0.28
C CYS A 23 -0.07 4.52 0.99
N GLY A 24 -1.35 4.42 0.66
CA GLY A 24 -2.23 3.37 1.21
C GLY A 24 -1.76 1.97 0.85
N ALA A 25 -1.28 1.75 -0.38
CA ALA A 25 -0.69 0.46 -0.75
C ALA A 25 0.58 0.14 0.03
N ILE A 26 1.44 1.13 0.33
CA ILE A 26 2.65 0.93 1.14
C ILE A 26 2.29 0.48 2.56
N GLU A 27 1.31 1.12 3.20
CA GLU A 27 0.84 0.71 4.53
C GLU A 27 0.30 -0.73 4.49
N GLY A 28 -0.57 -1.04 3.52
CA GLY A 28 -1.12 -2.37 3.35
C GLY A 28 -0.05 -3.44 3.11
N LEU A 29 0.91 -3.17 2.23
CA LEU A 29 2.03 -4.06 1.95
C LEU A 29 2.93 -4.26 3.18
N THR A 30 3.12 -3.22 3.99
CA THR A 30 3.91 -3.32 5.24
C THR A 30 3.26 -4.29 6.22
N VAL A 31 1.92 -4.24 6.35
CA VAL A 31 1.18 -5.23 7.14
C VAL A 31 1.28 -6.63 6.50
N LEU A 32 1.08 -6.74 5.19
CA LEU A 32 1.14 -8.03 4.48
C LEU A 32 2.51 -8.70 4.54
N ALA A 33 3.60 -7.93 4.55
CA ALA A 33 4.98 -8.41 4.63
C ALA A 33 5.42 -8.77 6.07
N SER A 34 4.70 -8.29 7.08
CA SER A 34 5.02 -8.50 8.50
C SER A 34 4.84 -9.96 8.91
N SER A 35 5.52 -10.40 9.98
CA SER A 35 5.37 -11.76 10.50
C SER A 35 3.95 -12.06 10.99
N ALA A 36 3.59 -13.34 11.09
CA ALA A 36 2.28 -13.77 11.59
C ALA A 36 1.99 -13.20 12.99
N ASP A 37 2.99 -13.18 13.88
CA ASP A 37 2.86 -12.63 15.22
C ASP A 37 2.57 -11.13 15.19
N VAL A 38 3.24 -10.36 14.32
CA VAL A 38 2.98 -8.93 14.19
C VAL A 38 1.56 -8.71 13.66
N GLN A 39 1.17 -9.40 12.59
CA GLN A 39 -0.15 -9.28 11.98
C GLN A 39 -1.27 -9.59 12.99
N ARG A 40 -1.14 -10.71 13.71
CA ARG A 40 -2.09 -11.11 14.75
C ARG A 40 -2.22 -10.08 15.86
N ASN A 41 -1.11 -9.52 16.33
CA ASN A 41 -1.12 -8.63 17.50
C ASN A 41 -1.49 -7.18 17.17
N THR A 42 -1.46 -6.77 15.90
CA THR A 42 -1.82 -5.41 15.48
C THR A 42 -3.25 -5.29 14.97
N ILE A 43 -3.89 -6.40 14.58
CA ILE A 43 -5.24 -6.40 14.04
C ILE A 43 -6.25 -6.65 15.18
N PRO A 44 -7.11 -5.66 15.51
CA PRO A 44 -7.88 -5.69 16.75
C PRO A 44 -9.15 -6.57 16.68
N ASP A 45 -9.80 -6.62 15.51
CA ASP A 45 -11.12 -7.23 15.35
C ASP A 45 -11.04 -8.57 14.58
N CYS A 46 -11.79 -8.70 13.48
CA CYS A 46 -11.75 -9.88 12.63
C CYS A 46 -10.52 -9.82 11.72
N PRO A 47 -9.55 -10.75 11.86
CA PRO A 47 -8.31 -10.72 11.09
C PRO A 47 -8.53 -10.68 9.59
N ALA A 48 -9.45 -11.51 9.09
CA ALA A 48 -9.78 -11.58 7.67
C ALA A 48 -10.43 -10.27 7.16
N CYS A 49 -11.38 -9.69 7.90
CA CYS A 49 -12.05 -8.46 7.47
C CYS A 49 -11.10 -7.25 7.48
N GLU A 50 -10.33 -7.11 8.54
CA GLU A 50 -9.41 -6.00 8.73
C GLU A 50 -8.26 -6.05 7.72
N VAL A 51 -7.61 -7.21 7.54
CA VAL A 51 -6.53 -7.32 6.56
C VAL A 51 -7.06 -7.20 5.12
N TRP A 52 -8.28 -7.65 4.85
CA TRP A 52 -8.92 -7.43 3.55
C TRP A 52 -9.07 -5.93 3.27
N SER A 53 -9.74 -5.22 4.19
CA SER A 53 -10.13 -3.83 3.99
C SER A 53 -8.96 -2.86 4.08
N ALA A 54 -8.08 -3.03 5.06
CA ALA A 54 -6.99 -2.12 5.37
C ALA A 54 -5.68 -2.46 4.64
N SER A 55 -5.53 -3.67 4.10
CA SER A 55 -4.25 -4.09 3.48
C SER A 55 -4.37 -4.65 2.07
N MET A 56 -5.33 -5.55 1.80
CA MET A 56 -5.46 -6.16 0.47
C MET A 56 -6.14 -5.22 -0.53
N LEU A 57 -7.24 -4.56 -0.15
CA LEU A 57 -7.96 -3.62 -1.02
C LEU A 57 -7.08 -2.45 -1.51
N PRO A 58 -6.24 -1.81 -0.66
CA PRO A 58 -5.32 -0.77 -1.13
C PRO A 58 -4.36 -1.24 -2.24
N VAL A 59 -3.93 -2.51 -2.23
CA VAL A 59 -3.10 -3.08 -3.30
C VAL A 59 -3.86 -3.15 -4.62
N ASN A 60 -5.14 -3.53 -4.60
CA ASN A 60 -5.98 -3.51 -5.79
C ASN A 60 -6.32 -2.07 -6.25
N GLU A 61 -6.53 -1.17 -5.30
CA GLU A 61 -6.84 0.23 -5.56
C GLU A 61 -5.69 0.92 -6.30
N VAL A 62 -4.45 0.78 -5.83
CA VAL A 62 -3.30 1.39 -6.52
C VAL A 62 -3.10 0.84 -7.94
N LEU A 63 -3.37 -0.45 -8.17
CA LEU A 63 -3.34 -1.05 -9.50
C LEU A 63 -4.39 -0.41 -10.43
N THR A 64 -5.56 -0.10 -9.90
CA THR A 64 -6.66 0.54 -10.62
C THR A 64 -6.39 2.03 -10.88
N VAL A 65 -5.90 2.75 -9.88
CA VAL A 65 -5.70 4.21 -9.91
C VAL A 65 -4.47 4.61 -10.73
N CYS A 66 -3.35 3.91 -10.55
CA CYS A 66 -2.11 4.21 -11.26
C CYS A 66 -2.05 3.51 -12.64
N GLY A 67 -2.66 2.34 -12.79
CA GLY A 67 -2.78 1.65 -14.08
C GLY A 67 -1.45 1.53 -14.84
N SER A 68 -1.41 2.04 -16.07
CA SER A 68 -0.18 2.03 -16.91
C SER A 68 0.81 3.16 -16.61
N ALA A 69 0.46 4.11 -15.73
CA ALA A 69 1.41 5.14 -15.31
C ALA A 69 2.49 4.56 -14.40
N MET A 70 2.18 3.48 -13.67
CA MET A 70 3.13 2.81 -12.80
C MET A 70 4.22 2.07 -13.60
N PRO A 71 5.49 2.10 -13.13
CA PRO A 71 6.55 1.29 -13.72
C PRO A 71 6.17 -0.19 -13.83
N ARG A 72 6.52 -0.81 -14.96
CA ARG A 72 6.06 -2.16 -15.32
C ARG A 72 6.38 -3.21 -14.25
N ASP A 73 7.59 -3.15 -13.68
CA ASP A 73 8.07 -4.15 -12.73
C ASP A 73 7.33 -4.04 -11.38
N VAL A 74 7.14 -2.80 -10.89
CA VAL A 74 6.34 -2.53 -9.68
C VAL A 74 4.90 -3.00 -9.89
N ARG A 75 4.30 -2.67 -11.03
CA ARG A 75 2.94 -3.09 -11.36
C ARG A 75 2.81 -4.61 -11.42
N ALA A 76 3.76 -5.29 -12.07
CA ALA A 76 3.75 -6.75 -12.16
C ALA A 76 3.85 -7.41 -10.77
N GLN A 77 4.69 -6.86 -9.89
CA GLN A 77 4.82 -7.36 -8.53
C GLN A 77 3.54 -7.13 -7.70
N LEU A 78 2.93 -5.96 -7.79
CA LEU A 78 1.65 -5.69 -7.11
C LEU A 78 0.52 -6.57 -7.63
N GLN A 79 0.49 -6.85 -8.95
CA GLN A 79 -0.45 -7.80 -9.53
C GLN A 79 -0.25 -9.21 -8.99
N GLN A 80 1.01 -9.63 -8.76
CA GLN A 80 1.30 -10.91 -8.12
C GLN A 80 0.82 -10.94 -6.66
N VAL A 81 1.06 -9.88 -5.88
CA VAL A 81 0.54 -9.78 -4.51
C VAL A 81 -0.98 -9.91 -4.51
N TRP A 82 -1.66 -9.13 -5.35
CA TRP A 82 -3.12 -9.18 -5.45
C TRP A 82 -3.63 -10.56 -5.86
N ALA A 83 -3.00 -11.20 -6.86
CA ALA A 83 -3.38 -12.55 -7.29
C ALA A 83 -3.24 -13.59 -6.16
N LEU A 84 -2.22 -13.47 -5.31
CA LEU A 84 -2.06 -14.34 -4.15
C LEU A 84 -3.14 -14.09 -3.09
N CYS A 85 -3.52 -12.83 -2.86
CA CYS A 85 -4.61 -12.48 -1.95
C CYS A 85 -5.97 -13.00 -2.47
N ASP A 86 -6.27 -12.79 -3.75
CA ASP A 86 -7.54 -13.17 -4.38
C ASP A 86 -7.69 -14.69 -4.56
N SER A 87 -6.58 -15.44 -4.51
CA SER A 87 -6.56 -16.90 -4.61
C SER A 87 -6.44 -17.62 -3.27
N LEU A 88 -6.54 -16.89 -2.15
CA LEU A 88 -6.55 -17.52 -0.82
C LEU A 88 -7.72 -18.49 -0.71
N PRO A 89 -7.48 -19.76 -0.32
CA PRO A 89 -8.57 -20.69 -0.06
C PRO A 89 -9.33 -20.22 1.18
N GLU A 90 -10.62 -20.56 1.24
CA GLU A 90 -11.49 -20.21 2.37
C GLU A 90 -10.85 -20.60 3.70
N THR A 91 -10.24 -21.79 3.78
CA THR A 91 -9.54 -22.30 4.98
C THR A 91 -8.37 -21.45 5.47
N ALA A 92 -7.79 -20.61 4.60
CA ALA A 92 -6.70 -19.69 4.94
C ALA A 92 -7.19 -18.25 5.18
N PHE A 93 -8.49 -18.00 5.03
CA PHE A 93 -9.10 -16.67 5.10
C PHE A 93 -10.49 -16.66 5.76
N LEU A 94 -10.66 -17.47 6.82
CA LEU A 94 -11.91 -17.53 7.58
C LEU A 94 -12.08 -16.32 8.49
N CYS A 95 -13.29 -15.76 8.51
CA CYS A 95 -13.65 -14.73 9.48
C CYS A 95 -13.54 -15.27 10.91
N HIS A 96 -13.06 -14.41 11.82
CA HIS A 96 -12.84 -14.69 13.25
C HIS A 96 -11.79 -15.75 13.58
N ASP A 97 -11.11 -16.36 12.60
CA ASP A 97 -9.95 -17.21 12.85
C ASP A 97 -8.72 -16.32 13.10
N GLN A 98 -8.26 -16.29 14.36
CA GLN A 98 -7.08 -15.54 14.81
C GLN A 98 -5.75 -16.14 14.32
N GLU A 99 -5.79 -17.36 13.79
CA GLU A 99 -4.61 -18.11 13.37
C GLU A 99 -4.44 -18.13 11.85
N ILE A 100 -5.26 -17.38 11.08
CA ILE A 100 -5.15 -17.35 9.60
C ILE A 100 -3.73 -16.99 9.15
N PHE A 101 -3.03 -16.11 9.87
CA PHE A 101 -1.69 -15.67 9.51
C PHE A 101 -0.62 -16.76 9.65
N TYR A 102 -0.85 -17.84 10.40
CA TYR A 102 0.08 -18.97 10.51
C TYR A 102 -0.14 -20.03 9.42
N ARG A 103 -1.16 -19.87 8.58
CA ARG A 103 -1.40 -20.74 7.42
C ARG A 103 -0.29 -20.56 6.38
N ILE A 104 0.04 -21.64 5.68
CA ILE A 104 1.21 -21.66 4.79
C ILE A 104 1.04 -20.74 3.58
N GLU A 105 -0.20 -20.51 3.16
CA GLU A 105 -0.60 -19.65 2.04
C GLU A 105 -0.16 -18.20 2.26
N TRP A 106 -0.20 -17.73 3.52
CA TRP A 106 0.24 -16.39 3.89
C TRP A 106 1.74 -16.16 3.74
N GLN A 107 2.54 -17.23 3.69
CA GLN A 107 3.98 -17.10 3.46
C GLN A 107 4.30 -16.58 2.06
N ALA A 108 3.56 -17.01 1.05
CA ALA A 108 3.73 -16.52 -0.32
C ALA A 108 3.35 -15.04 -0.43
N ILE A 109 2.27 -14.63 0.24
CA ILE A 109 1.83 -13.23 0.32
C ILE A 109 2.89 -12.36 0.99
N ARG A 110 3.40 -12.79 2.15
CA ARG A 110 4.47 -12.08 2.88
C ARG A 110 5.69 -11.84 2.00
N HIS A 111 6.14 -12.88 1.30
CA HIS A 111 7.31 -12.80 0.44
C HIS A 111 7.07 -11.85 -0.76
N ALA A 112 5.93 -11.98 -1.43
CA ALA A 112 5.59 -11.12 -2.57
C ALA A 112 5.42 -9.65 -2.14
N ALA A 113 4.84 -9.39 -0.97
CA ALA A 113 4.69 -8.05 -0.42
C ALA A 113 6.04 -7.42 -0.06
N ALA A 114 6.96 -8.17 0.55
CA ALA A 114 8.31 -7.70 0.83
C ALA A 114 9.05 -7.29 -0.45
N GLN A 115 8.97 -8.11 -1.51
CA GLN A 115 9.53 -7.77 -2.82
C GLN A 115 8.90 -6.52 -3.44
N ALA A 116 7.58 -6.34 -3.28
CA ALA A 116 6.90 -5.13 -3.76
C ALA A 116 7.42 -3.87 -3.04
N LEU A 117 7.61 -3.94 -1.73
CA LEU A 117 8.17 -2.85 -0.92
C LEU A 117 9.60 -2.49 -1.33
N GLU A 118 10.43 -3.48 -1.68
CA GLU A 118 11.77 -3.25 -2.22
C GLU A 118 11.72 -2.50 -3.56
N LEU A 119 10.87 -2.94 -4.50
CA LEU A 119 10.71 -2.29 -5.80
C LEU A 119 10.12 -0.87 -5.72
N ILE A 120 9.25 -0.63 -4.73
CA ILE A 120 8.70 0.70 -4.41
C ILE A 120 9.74 1.59 -3.73
N GLU A 121 10.85 1.01 -3.25
CA GLU A 121 11.88 1.71 -2.49
C GLU A 121 11.33 2.31 -1.20
N VAL A 122 10.51 1.53 -0.47
CA VAL A 122 9.77 2.02 0.72
C VAL A 122 10.64 2.78 1.70
N VAL A 123 11.88 2.35 1.92
CA VAL A 123 12.84 2.99 2.84
C VAL A 123 13.08 4.47 2.51
N LYS A 124 13.05 4.84 1.22
CA LYS A 124 13.22 6.24 0.78
C LYS A 124 11.95 7.07 1.00
N LEU A 125 10.79 6.41 1.03
CA LEU A 125 9.49 7.04 1.10
C LEU A 125 8.95 7.14 2.53
N THR A 126 9.32 6.18 3.41
CA THR A 126 8.87 6.12 4.81
C THR A 126 8.93 7.45 5.55
N PRO A 127 10.00 8.27 5.44
CA PRO A 127 10.06 9.55 6.16
C PRO A 127 8.97 10.56 5.78
N TYR A 128 8.32 10.37 4.62
CA TYR A 128 7.38 11.33 4.03
C TYR A 128 5.94 10.81 4.00
N LEU A 129 5.69 9.55 4.38
CA LEU A 129 4.37 8.92 4.20
C LEU A 129 3.26 9.69 4.93
N ASP A 130 3.46 10.03 6.19
CA ASP A 130 2.46 10.73 7.00
C ASP A 130 2.10 12.10 6.40
N GLU A 131 3.12 12.85 5.96
CA GLU A 131 2.93 14.16 5.33
C GLU A 131 2.20 14.02 3.98
N LEU A 132 2.64 13.07 3.14
CA LEU A 132 2.03 12.81 1.84
C LEU A 132 0.57 12.39 1.97
N MET A 133 0.26 11.51 2.91
CA MET A 133 -1.11 11.06 3.16
C MET A 133 -1.99 12.21 3.65
N SER A 134 -1.52 12.95 4.65
CA SER A 134 -2.24 14.11 5.19
C SER A 134 -2.52 15.13 4.09
N TYR A 135 -1.47 15.62 3.42
CA TYR A 135 -1.58 16.64 2.39
C TYR A 135 -2.40 16.21 1.18
N CYS A 136 -2.14 15.01 0.64
CA CYS A 136 -2.86 14.53 -0.54
C CYS A 136 -4.32 14.25 -0.21
N SER A 137 -4.65 13.80 1.00
CA SER A 137 -6.03 13.59 1.43
C SER A 137 -6.82 14.90 1.49
N ASP A 138 -6.24 15.97 2.05
CA ASP A 138 -6.85 17.29 2.10
C ASP A 138 -7.04 17.88 0.70
N ALA A 139 -6.04 17.68 -0.17
CA ALA A 139 -6.11 18.11 -1.56
C ALA A 139 -7.22 17.40 -2.34
N VAL A 140 -7.36 16.08 -2.17
CA VAL A 140 -8.41 15.28 -2.82
C VAL A 140 -9.81 15.63 -2.30
N ARG A 141 -9.94 15.96 -1.01
CA ARG A 141 -11.21 16.40 -0.39
C ARG A 141 -11.58 17.85 -0.69
N GLY A 142 -10.70 18.60 -1.37
CA GLY A 142 -10.91 20.01 -1.65
C GLY A 142 -10.84 20.91 -0.42
N LEU A 143 -10.21 20.42 0.66
CA LEU A 143 -10.05 21.15 1.93
C LEU A 143 -8.86 22.12 1.91
N LYS A 144 -8.16 22.23 0.78
CA LYS A 144 -7.12 23.24 0.56
C LYS A 144 -7.73 24.65 0.65
N GLY A 145 -7.69 25.21 1.86
CA GLY A 145 -7.69 26.65 2.08
C GLY A 145 -6.52 27.26 1.32
N ARG A 146 -6.82 28.32 0.58
CA ARG A 146 -5.89 29.15 -0.18
C ARG A 146 -4.72 29.62 0.71
N ASP A 147 -3.59 28.90 0.71
CA ASP A 147 -2.29 29.45 1.08
C ASP A 147 -1.16 28.70 0.36
N ARG A 148 -0.76 29.26 -0.78
CA ARG A 148 0.56 28.99 -1.37
C ARG A 148 1.58 29.81 -0.59
N GLY A 149 2.14 29.23 0.46
CA GLY A 149 3.35 29.71 1.12
C GLY A 149 4.58 29.00 0.57
N THR A 150 5.08 29.50 -0.57
CA THR A 150 6.44 29.36 -1.16
C THR A 150 7.06 27.96 -1.42
N PRO A 151 7.80 27.79 -2.54
CA PRO A 151 8.49 26.55 -2.85
C PRO A 151 9.71 26.36 -1.95
N PHE A 152 10.02 25.10 -1.63
CA PHE A 152 11.32 24.69 -1.08
C PHE A 152 12.45 25.26 -1.97
N GLU A 153 13.20 26.24 -1.45
CA GLU A 153 14.51 26.61 -1.97
C GLU A 153 15.53 25.59 -1.42
N TYR A 154 16.26 24.95 -2.35
CA TYR A 154 17.48 24.18 -2.07
C TYR A 154 18.68 25.11 -1.85
#